data_AF-A0AAW5JTG6-F1
#
_entry.id   AF-A0AAW5JTG6-F1
#
_cell.length_a   1.000
_cell.length_b   1.000
_cell.length_c   1.000
_cell.angle_alpha   90.00
_cell.angle_beta   90.00
_cell.angle_gamma   90.00
#
_symmetry.space_group_name_H-M   'P 1'
#
loop_
_entity.id
_entity.type
_entity.pdbx_description
1 polymer ?
#
loop_
_entity_poly.entity_id
_entity_poly.type
_entity_poly.pdbx_seq_one_letter_code
_entity_poly.pdbx_strand_id
1 'polypeptide(L)'
;MEQKKEKGLRIRSCLTGAIWLALVFSTVISALLFAFLNHFFNLPGSIPVLGWLLIFNTLIAGLITSFINAKLLEPITRLSKAMKEVSRGDFEQHLETNSRIAEVGESYQSFNVMTKELRATEVLQMDFVSDVSHEFKTPINAIEGYTMLLQGEELSPDQEEYVEKILFNTQRLSGLVGNILLLSKLENQNIPMKKTEYRLDEQIRQAVLSLETKWTEKEIGFQVELEEVKYTANEGLFM
;
A
#
# COMPACT_ATOMS: atom_id res chain seq x y z
N MET A 1 24.14 -8.75 18.21
CA MET A 1 23.49 -7.83 19.17
C MET A 1 24.33 -6.60 19.55
N GLU A 2 25.66 -6.61 19.36
CA GLU A 2 26.53 -5.49 19.77
C GLU A 2 26.44 -4.23 18.89
N GLN A 3 26.25 -4.37 17.56
CA GLN A 3 26.19 -3.21 16.64
C GLN A 3 24.99 -2.27 16.88
N LYS A 4 23.86 -2.78 17.39
CA LYS A 4 22.68 -1.96 17.72
C LYS A 4 22.90 -1.13 19.00
N LYS A 5 23.73 -1.65 19.92
CA LYS A 5 24.09 -1.00 21.19
C LYS A 5 25.10 0.12 20.98
N GLU A 6 26.05 -0.07 20.08
CA GLU A 6 27.08 0.93 19.76
C GLU A 6 26.52 2.15 19.01
N LYS A 7 25.61 1.94 18.03
CA LYS A 7 24.92 3.04 17.33
C LYS A 7 24.05 3.88 18.28
N GLY A 8 23.37 3.23 19.24
CA GLY A 8 22.58 3.93 20.26
C GLY A 8 23.41 4.81 21.22
N LEU A 9 24.62 4.37 21.56
CA LEU A 9 25.53 5.13 22.44
C LEU A 9 26.08 6.39 21.74
N ARG A 10 26.43 6.28 20.45
CA ARG A 10 26.92 7.42 19.64
C ARG A 10 25.85 8.50 19.43
N ILE A 11 24.59 8.10 19.19
CA ILE A 11 23.47 9.03 19.03
C ILE A 11 23.20 9.80 20.33
N ARG A 12 23.17 9.10 21.48
CA ARG A 12 22.97 9.74 22.79
C ARG A 12 24.06 10.74 23.12
N SER A 13 25.33 10.39 22.87
CA SER A 13 26.48 11.27 23.10
C SER A 13 26.42 12.54 22.23
N CYS A 14 26.07 12.41 20.94
CA CYS A 14 25.90 13.53 20.03
C CYS A 14 24.75 14.46 20.47
N LEU A 15 23.60 13.89 20.85
CA LEU A 15 22.45 14.64 21.36
C LEU A 15 22.80 15.41 22.64
N THR A 16 23.49 14.78 23.59
CA THR A 16 23.93 15.46 24.81
C THR A 16 24.90 16.60 24.50
N GLY A 17 25.83 16.42 23.55
CA GLY A 17 26.76 17.47 23.12
C GLY A 17 26.03 18.66 22.50
N ALA A 18 25.04 18.41 21.65
CA ALA A 18 24.24 19.46 21.02
C ALA A 18 23.44 20.27 22.05
N ILE A 19 22.88 19.62 23.08
CA ILE A 19 22.16 20.29 24.17
C ILE A 19 23.10 21.23 24.95
N TRP A 20 24.28 20.75 25.33
CA TRP A 20 25.28 21.57 26.02
C TRP A 20 25.73 22.76 25.18
N LEU A 21 25.96 22.56 23.88
CA LEU A 21 26.29 23.66 22.97
C LEU A 21 25.15 24.68 22.91
N ALA A 22 23.89 24.25 22.77
CA ALA A 22 22.75 25.14 22.75
C ALA A 22 22.60 25.97 24.04
N LEU A 23 22.87 25.37 25.20
CA LEU A 23 22.87 26.07 26.48
C LEU A 23 23.97 27.15 26.55
N VAL A 24 25.18 26.83 26.09
CA VAL A 24 26.29 27.80 26.03
C VAL A 24 25.99 28.93 25.06
N PHE A 25 25.43 28.64 23.89
CA PHE A 25 25.02 29.69 22.95
C PHE A 25 23.92 30.58 23.54
N SER A 26 22.94 30.00 24.22
CA SER A 26 21.85 30.76 24.86
C SER A 26 22.38 31.72 25.93
N THR A 27 23.33 31.29 26.76
CA THR A 27 23.94 32.15 27.79
C THR A 27 24.79 33.27 27.18
N VAL A 28 25.55 32.97 26.12
CA VAL A 28 26.34 33.97 25.38
C VAL A 28 25.43 35.01 24.73
N ILE A 29 24.36 34.58 24.05
CA ILE A 29 23.38 35.47 23.43
C ILE A 29 22.73 36.37 24.50
N SER A 30 22.30 35.78 25.62
CA SER A 30 21.72 36.51 26.75
C SER A 30 22.66 37.58 27.31
N ALA A 31 23.95 37.26 27.48
CA ALA A 31 24.96 38.21 27.96
C ALA A 31 25.23 39.36 26.96
N LEU A 32 25.28 39.06 25.66
CA LEU A 32 25.42 40.07 24.61
C LEU A 32 24.20 41.00 24.55
N LEU A 33 22.99 40.45 24.66
CA LEU A 33 21.75 41.21 24.66
C LEU A 33 21.66 42.15 25.87
N PHE A 34 22.06 41.66 27.04
CA PHE A 34 22.20 42.49 28.23
C PHE A 34 23.22 43.62 28.05
N ALA A 35 24.44 43.31 27.57
CA ALA A 35 25.49 44.31 27.36
C ALA A 35 25.07 45.39 26.36
N PHE A 36 24.43 44.99 25.26
CA PHE A 36 23.89 45.90 24.25
C PHE A 36 22.81 46.82 24.83
N LEU A 37 21.80 46.26 25.51
CA LEU A 37 20.73 47.06 26.10
C LEU A 37 21.25 47.99 27.21
N ASN A 38 22.19 47.52 28.02
CA ASN A 38 22.80 48.35 29.06
C ASN A 38 23.59 49.52 28.47
N HIS A 39 24.29 49.32 27.34
CA HIS A 39 25.04 50.37 26.66
C HIS A 39 24.14 51.46 26.06
N PHE A 40 23.03 51.09 25.44
CA PHE A 40 22.14 52.03 24.75
C PHE A 40 21.08 52.68 25.65
N PHE A 41 20.55 51.95 26.64
CA PHE A 41 19.38 52.37 27.40
C PHE A 41 19.63 52.62 28.90
N ASN A 42 20.87 52.44 29.40
CA ASN A 42 21.22 52.57 30.82
C ASN A 42 20.18 51.88 31.73
N LEU A 43 20.13 50.55 31.64
CA LEU A 43 19.14 49.73 32.35
C LEU A 43 19.13 50.07 33.85
N PRO A 44 17.95 50.07 34.50
CA PRO A 44 17.83 50.43 35.91
C PRO A 44 18.69 49.51 36.78
N GLY A 45 19.57 50.11 37.60
CA GLY A 45 20.47 49.40 38.51
C GLY A 45 19.78 48.65 39.66
N SER A 46 18.45 48.68 39.72
CA SER A 46 17.64 47.97 40.72
C SER A 46 17.63 46.46 40.52
N ILE A 47 17.86 45.97 39.29
CA ILE A 47 17.90 44.53 38.98
C ILE A 47 19.35 44.11 38.77
N PRO A 48 19.88 43.13 39.55
CA PRO A 48 21.24 42.63 39.34
C PRO A 48 21.37 41.95 37.97
N VAL A 49 22.58 41.95 37.40
CA VAL A 49 22.89 41.35 36.09
C VAL A 49 22.34 39.91 35.95
N LEU A 50 22.44 39.12 37.02
CA LEU A 50 21.89 37.76 37.11
C LEU A 50 20.39 37.69 36.81
N GLY A 51 19.61 38.68 37.27
CA GLY A 51 18.17 38.74 37.03
C GLY A 51 17.83 38.91 35.55
N TRP A 52 18.56 39.80 34.86
CA TRP A 52 18.40 40.00 33.41
C TRP A 52 18.80 38.76 32.61
N LEU A 53 19.89 38.09 32.99
CA LEU A 53 20.33 36.86 32.32
C LEU A 53 19.29 35.75 32.41
N LEU A 54 18.63 35.59 33.57
CA LEU A 54 17.54 34.62 33.76
C LEU A 54 16.31 34.95 32.90
N ILE A 55 15.93 36.22 32.80
CA ILE A 55 14.81 36.67 31.97
C ILE A 55 15.08 36.34 30.50
N PHE A 56 16.25 36.73 29.97
CA PHE A 56 16.58 36.45 28.57
C PHE A 56 16.72 34.96 28.29
N ASN A 57 17.34 34.17 29.18
CA ASN A 57 17.41 32.72 28.98
C ASN A 57 16.02 32.09 28.94
N THR A 58 15.11 32.52 29.80
CA THR A 58 13.72 32.01 29.81
C THR A 58 12.98 32.38 28.53
N LEU A 59 13.15 33.62 28.04
CA LEU A 59 12.57 34.07 26.78
C LEU A 59 13.13 33.29 25.57
N ILE A 60 14.45 33.14 25.50
CA ILE A 60 15.12 32.39 24.43
C ILE A 60 14.68 30.93 24.45
N ALA A 61 14.66 30.28 25.61
CA ALA A 61 14.19 28.91 25.76
C ALA A 61 12.72 28.75 25.32
N GLY A 62 11.85 29.69 25.69
CA GLY A 62 10.45 29.72 25.26
C GLY A 62 10.30 29.83 23.74
N LEU A 63 11.06 30.73 23.10
CA LEU A 63 11.07 30.91 21.65
C LEU A 63 11.56 29.65 20.93
N ILE A 64 12.68 29.08 21.37
CA ILE A 64 13.24 27.84 20.80
C ILE A 64 12.22 26.70 20.94
N THR A 65 11.61 26.55 22.12
CA THR A 65 10.62 25.50 22.38
C THR A 65 9.41 25.66 21.48
N SER A 66 8.86 26.87 21.36
CA SER A 66 7.72 27.17 20.48
C SER A 66 8.05 26.86 19.01
N PHE A 67 9.24 27.24 18.56
CA PHE A 67 9.72 26.96 17.21
C PHE A 67 9.84 25.46 16.93
N ILE A 68 10.49 24.71 17.83
CA ILE A 68 10.64 23.25 17.72
C ILE A 68 9.27 22.58 17.71
N ASN A 69 8.34 23.03 18.56
CA ASN A 69 7.00 22.46 18.61
C ASN A 69 6.25 22.63 17.29
N ALA A 70 6.22 23.85 16.74
CA ALA A 70 5.49 24.17 15.52
C ALA A 70 6.13 23.58 14.25
N LYS A 71 7.47 23.46 14.19
CA LYS A 71 8.18 23.01 12.98
C LYS A 71 8.50 21.53 12.95
N LEU A 72 8.59 20.87 14.10
CA LEU A 72 9.03 19.47 14.20
C LEU A 72 8.01 18.58 14.92
N LEU A 73 7.64 18.88 16.16
CA LEU A 73 6.81 17.97 16.97
C LEU A 73 5.37 17.88 16.47
N GLU A 74 4.74 19.01 16.14
CA GLU A 74 3.36 19.03 15.69
C GLU A 74 3.18 18.27 14.36
N PRO A 75 4.00 18.49 13.30
CA PRO A 75 3.94 17.67 12.09
C PRO A 75 4.15 16.17 12.36
N ILE A 76 5.14 15.81 13.18
CA ILE A 76 5.40 14.39 13.50
C ILE A 76 4.20 13.77 14.23
N THR A 77 3.54 14.54 15.11
CA THR A 77 2.38 14.06 15.88
C THR A 77 1.17 13.89 14.98
N ARG A 78 0.95 14.80 14.02
CA ARG A 78 -0.10 14.66 12.99
C ARG A 78 0.14 13.43 12.12
N LEU A 79 1.37 13.23 11.66
CA LEU A 79 1.77 12.04 10.90
C LEU A 79 1.52 10.76 11.70
N SER A 80 1.93 10.74 12.97
CA SER A 80 1.72 9.61 13.89
C SER A 80 0.23 9.30 14.09
N LYS A 81 -0.61 10.33 14.24
CA LYS A 81 -2.05 10.16 14.35
C LYS A 81 -2.66 9.58 13.06
N ALA A 82 -2.28 10.09 11.90
CA ALA A 82 -2.76 9.57 10.62
C ALA A 82 -2.31 8.13 10.38
N MET A 83 -1.06 7.79 10.71
CA MET A 83 -0.57 6.40 10.68
C MET A 83 -1.41 5.48 11.57
N LYS A 84 -1.89 5.97 12.72
CA LYS A 84 -2.78 5.20 13.59
C LYS A 84 -4.16 4.98 12.97
N GLU A 85 -4.73 5.95 12.26
CA GLU A 85 -5.99 5.75 11.55
C GLU A 85 -5.82 4.79 10.36
N VAL A 86 -4.73 4.90 9.59
CA VAL A 86 -4.37 3.94 8.54
C VAL A 86 -4.23 2.52 9.10
N SER A 87 -3.62 2.36 10.29
CA SER A 87 -3.50 1.04 10.94
C SER A 87 -4.84 0.41 11.36
N ARG A 88 -5.92 1.21 11.39
CA ARG A 88 -7.29 0.76 11.66
C ARG A 88 -8.08 0.49 10.37
N GLY A 89 -7.45 0.61 9.21
CA GLY A 89 -8.08 0.37 7.90
C GLY A 89 -8.58 1.64 7.21
N ASP A 90 -8.37 2.84 7.76
CA ASP A 90 -8.73 4.07 7.08
C ASP A 90 -7.62 4.50 6.10
N PHE A 91 -7.73 4.01 4.86
CA PHE A 91 -6.82 4.35 3.76
C PHE A 91 -7.25 5.63 3.02
N GLU A 92 -8.24 6.36 3.52
CA GLU A 92 -8.66 7.65 2.94
C GLU A 92 -7.77 8.83 3.36
N GLN A 93 -6.86 8.58 4.31
CA GLN A 93 -5.98 9.60 4.89
C GLN A 93 -5.06 10.24 3.85
N HIS A 94 -5.06 11.57 3.81
CA HIS A 94 -4.13 12.38 3.04
C HIS A 94 -3.62 13.53 3.91
N LEU A 95 -2.30 13.74 3.90
CA LEU A 95 -1.66 14.78 4.68
C LEU A 95 -0.91 15.78 3.82
N GLU A 96 -1.14 17.06 4.08
CA GLU A 96 -0.34 18.15 3.55
C GLU A 96 0.55 18.75 4.65
N THR A 97 1.74 19.22 4.26
CA THR A 97 2.66 19.89 5.17
C THR A 97 3.34 21.06 4.51
N ASN A 98 3.38 22.18 5.24
CA ASN A 98 4.17 23.36 4.89
C ASN A 98 5.50 23.40 5.66
N SER A 99 5.97 22.23 6.14
CA SER A 99 7.23 22.15 6.85
C SER A 99 8.38 22.56 5.93
N ARG A 100 9.30 23.38 6.47
CA ARG A 100 10.53 23.78 5.77
C ARG A 100 11.65 22.76 5.95
N ILE A 101 11.43 21.74 6.80
CA ILE A 101 12.38 20.67 7.05
C ILE A 101 12.13 19.61 5.97
N ALA A 102 13.12 19.41 5.10
CA ALA A 102 13.00 18.54 3.93
C ALA A 102 12.60 17.10 4.33
N GLU A 103 13.22 16.56 5.37
CA GLU A 103 12.98 15.20 5.87
C GLU A 103 11.54 15.02 6.38
N VAL A 104 10.94 16.07 6.96
CA VAL A 104 9.53 16.05 7.39
C VAL A 104 8.62 16.05 6.15
N GLY A 105 8.93 16.87 5.15
CA GLY A 105 8.19 16.89 3.88
C GLY A 105 8.22 15.55 3.15
N GLU A 106 9.41 14.94 3.03
CA GLU A 106 9.60 13.63 2.41
C GLU A 106 8.84 12.53 3.15
N SER A 107 8.81 12.57 4.49
CA SER A 107 8.05 11.62 5.30
C SER A 107 6.53 11.70 5.01
N TYR A 108 6.00 12.90 4.82
CA TYR A 108 4.59 13.11 4.44
C TYR A 108 4.30 12.60 3.03
N GLN A 109 5.19 12.87 2.08
CA GLN A 109 5.04 12.35 0.70
C GLN A 109 5.08 10.83 0.68
N SER A 110 6.05 10.23 1.37
CA SER A 110 6.17 8.77 1.48
C SER A 110 4.94 8.15 2.14
N PHE A 111 4.40 8.78 3.18
CA PHE A 111 3.15 8.37 3.81
C PHE A 111 1.97 8.41 2.83
N ASN A 112 1.81 9.50 2.07
CA ASN A 112 0.72 9.63 1.11
C ASN A 112 0.81 8.59 -0.03
N VAL A 113 2.02 8.30 -0.53
CA VAL A 113 2.25 7.24 -1.51
C VAL A 113 1.87 5.89 -0.91
N MET A 114 2.36 5.56 0.29
CA MET A 114 2.03 4.31 0.98
C MET A 114 0.51 4.14 1.16
N THR A 115 -0.19 5.16 1.64
CA THR A 115 -1.64 5.11 1.84
C THR A 115 -2.41 4.94 0.53
N LYS A 116 -1.93 5.57 -0.57
CA LYS A 116 -2.51 5.39 -1.90
C LYS A 116 -2.37 3.94 -2.41
N GLU A 117 -1.20 3.34 -2.26
CA GLU A 117 -0.96 1.95 -2.67
C GLU A 117 -1.78 0.96 -1.83
N LEU A 118 -1.91 1.21 -0.52
CA LEU A 118 -2.78 0.42 0.35
C LEU A 118 -4.24 0.51 -0.08
N ARG A 119 -4.74 1.71 -0.38
CA ARG A 119 -6.10 1.91 -0.89
C ARG A 119 -6.33 1.18 -2.20
N ALA A 120 -5.39 1.27 -3.14
CA ALA A 120 -5.49 0.56 -4.41
C ALA A 120 -5.56 -0.96 -4.20
N THR A 121 -4.78 -1.49 -3.26
CA THR A 121 -4.82 -2.90 -2.89
C THR A 121 -6.16 -3.30 -2.27
N GLU A 122 -6.72 -2.47 -1.40
CA GLU A 122 -8.04 -2.70 -0.78
C GLU A 122 -9.15 -2.73 -1.83
N VAL A 123 -9.16 -1.78 -2.76
CA VAL A 123 -10.14 -1.74 -3.86
C VAL A 123 -10.04 -2.99 -4.72
N LEU A 124 -8.82 -3.41 -5.10
CA LEU A 124 -8.62 -4.64 -5.87
C LEU A 124 -9.11 -5.89 -5.13
N GLN A 125 -8.89 -5.98 -3.81
CA GLN A 125 -9.41 -7.09 -3.01
C GLN A 125 -10.94 -7.07 -2.96
N MET A 126 -11.56 -5.90 -2.75
CA MET A 126 -13.01 -5.77 -2.73
C MET A 126 -13.65 -6.14 -4.08
N ASP A 127 -13.08 -5.65 -5.18
CA ASP A 127 -13.52 -5.97 -6.54
C ASP A 127 -13.38 -7.48 -6.80
N PHE A 128 -12.24 -8.07 -6.45
CA PHE A 128 -12.03 -9.52 -6.57
C PHE A 128 -13.08 -10.33 -5.80
N VAL A 129 -13.36 -9.98 -4.54
CA VAL A 129 -14.37 -10.67 -3.72
C VAL A 129 -15.76 -10.50 -4.32
N SER A 130 -16.10 -9.32 -4.83
CA SER A 130 -17.37 -9.05 -5.50
C SER A 130 -17.53 -9.90 -6.76
N ASP A 131 -16.52 -9.92 -7.63
CA ASP A 131 -16.53 -10.65 -8.90
C ASP A 131 -16.64 -12.16 -8.67
N VAL A 132 -15.84 -12.71 -7.74
CA VAL A 132 -15.92 -14.13 -7.36
C VAL A 132 -17.30 -14.46 -6.81
N SER A 133 -17.87 -13.61 -5.96
CA SER A 133 -19.21 -13.83 -5.39
C SER A 133 -20.28 -13.87 -6.48
N HIS A 134 -20.21 -12.99 -7.48
CA HIS A 134 -21.12 -12.96 -8.62
C HIS A 134 -20.99 -14.20 -9.51
N GLU A 135 -19.76 -14.58 -9.88
CA GLU A 135 -19.49 -15.75 -10.71
C GLU A 135 -19.88 -17.07 -10.02
N PHE A 136 -19.85 -17.13 -8.69
CA PHE A 136 -20.29 -18.30 -7.92
C PHE A 136 -21.80 -18.36 -7.77
N LYS A 137 -22.47 -17.23 -7.55
CA LYS A 137 -23.92 -17.18 -7.30
C LYS A 137 -24.72 -17.75 -8.47
N THR A 138 -24.30 -17.49 -9.70
CA THR A 138 -25.00 -17.96 -10.92
C THR A 138 -25.09 -19.49 -10.99
N PRO A 139 -23.97 -20.26 -11.00
CA PRO A 139 -24.03 -21.72 -11.03
C PRO A 139 -24.64 -22.33 -9.76
N ILE A 140 -24.45 -21.72 -8.59
CA ILE A 140 -25.08 -22.19 -7.33
C ILE A 140 -26.60 -22.12 -7.42
N ASN A 141 -27.15 -20.97 -7.83
CA ASN A 141 -28.59 -20.79 -7.99
C ASN A 141 -29.18 -21.73 -9.06
N ALA A 142 -28.42 -21.99 -10.14
CA ALA A 142 -28.83 -22.95 -11.15
C ALA A 142 -28.91 -24.37 -10.58
N ILE A 143 -27.87 -24.81 -9.84
CA ILE A 143 -27.86 -26.11 -9.16
C ILE A 143 -29.06 -26.22 -8.21
N GLU A 144 -29.28 -25.20 -7.36
CA GLU A 144 -30.41 -25.17 -6.43
C GLU A 144 -31.74 -25.31 -7.16
N GLY A 145 -31.97 -24.50 -8.21
CA GLY A 145 -33.19 -24.55 -9.02
C GLY A 145 -33.45 -25.94 -9.62
N TYR A 146 -32.44 -26.56 -10.23
CA TYR A 146 -32.58 -27.91 -10.78
C TYR A 146 -32.80 -28.98 -9.70
N THR A 147 -32.16 -28.85 -8.53
CA THR A 147 -32.42 -29.78 -7.42
C THR A 147 -33.85 -29.65 -6.86
N MET A 148 -34.43 -28.44 -6.84
CA MET A 148 -35.83 -28.25 -6.47
C MET A 148 -36.79 -28.89 -7.47
N LEU A 149 -36.50 -28.79 -8.77
CA LEU A 149 -37.29 -29.46 -9.83
C LEU A 149 -37.22 -30.99 -9.69
N LEU A 150 -36.08 -31.54 -9.28
CA LEU A 150 -35.91 -32.97 -9.02
C LEU A 150 -36.65 -33.48 -7.77
N GLN A 151 -37.01 -32.60 -6.84
CA GLN A 151 -37.76 -32.95 -5.62
C GLN A 151 -39.29 -32.97 -5.82
N GLY A 152 -39.80 -32.52 -6.97
CA GLY A 152 -41.24 -32.51 -7.27
C GLY A 152 -41.85 -33.92 -7.38
N GLU A 153 -43.15 -34.04 -7.10
CA GLU A 153 -43.89 -35.32 -7.08
C GLU A 153 -44.12 -35.94 -8.49
N GLU A 154 -44.02 -35.16 -9.56
CA GLU A 154 -44.11 -35.64 -10.95
C GLU A 154 -42.71 -35.87 -11.55
N LEU A 155 -42.36 -37.13 -11.77
CA LEU A 155 -41.15 -37.52 -12.49
C LEU A 155 -41.30 -37.17 -13.99
N SER A 156 -40.83 -35.99 -14.40
CA SER A 156 -40.77 -35.59 -15.82
C SER A 156 -39.70 -36.42 -16.58
N PRO A 157 -39.86 -36.70 -17.89
CA PRO A 157 -38.79 -37.19 -18.76
C PRO A 157 -37.50 -36.34 -18.74
N ASP A 158 -37.57 -35.08 -18.27
CA ASP A 158 -36.47 -34.11 -18.30
C ASP A 158 -35.46 -34.25 -17.13
N GLN A 159 -35.60 -35.27 -16.28
CA GLN A 159 -34.70 -35.44 -15.12
C GLN A 159 -33.24 -35.66 -15.52
N GLU A 160 -33.00 -36.34 -16.64
CA GLU A 160 -31.64 -36.55 -17.16
C GLU A 160 -31.00 -35.21 -17.57
N GLU A 161 -31.77 -34.31 -18.18
CA GLU A 161 -31.32 -32.95 -18.51
C GLU A 161 -31.00 -32.16 -17.22
N TYR A 162 -31.84 -32.21 -16.18
CA TYR A 162 -31.57 -31.50 -14.93
C TYR A 162 -30.29 -31.99 -14.24
N VAL A 163 -30.05 -33.30 -14.22
CA VAL A 163 -28.80 -33.88 -13.69
C VAL A 163 -27.60 -33.43 -14.51
N GLU A 164 -27.71 -33.38 -15.85
CA GLU A 164 -26.65 -32.87 -16.72
C GLU A 164 -26.35 -31.39 -16.44
N LYS A 165 -27.38 -30.55 -16.28
CA LYS A 165 -27.20 -29.13 -15.92
C LYS A 165 -26.56 -28.95 -14.55
N ILE A 166 -26.92 -29.76 -13.55
CA ILE A 166 -26.29 -29.75 -12.23
C ILE A 166 -24.80 -30.12 -12.36
N LEU A 167 -24.48 -31.18 -13.09
CA LEU A 167 -23.11 -31.62 -13.32
C LEU A 167 -22.28 -30.55 -14.03
N PHE A 168 -22.83 -29.95 -15.08
CA PHE A 168 -22.20 -28.85 -15.82
C PHE A 168 -21.85 -27.66 -14.91
N ASN A 169 -22.79 -27.21 -14.08
CA ASN A 169 -22.56 -26.09 -13.18
C ASN A 169 -21.57 -26.44 -12.04
N THR A 170 -21.55 -27.69 -11.59
CA THR A 170 -20.58 -28.18 -10.60
C THR A 170 -19.17 -28.21 -11.18
N GLN A 171 -19.01 -28.66 -12.43
CA GLN A 171 -17.73 -28.62 -13.15
C GLN A 171 -17.25 -27.19 -13.37
N ARG A 172 -18.16 -26.26 -13.74
CA ARG A 172 -17.84 -24.83 -13.87
C ARG A 172 -17.31 -24.23 -12.57
N LEU A 173 -17.97 -24.52 -11.43
CA LEU A 173 -17.50 -24.08 -10.11
C LEU A 173 -16.11 -24.63 -9.79
N SER A 174 -15.85 -25.91 -10.06
CA SER A 174 -14.54 -26.53 -9.87
C SER A 174 -13.45 -25.82 -10.69
N GLY A 175 -13.74 -25.48 -11.95
CA GLY A 175 -12.84 -24.71 -12.81
C GLY A 175 -12.54 -23.31 -12.26
N LEU A 176 -13.57 -22.59 -11.77
CA LEU A 176 -13.40 -21.28 -11.14
C LEU A 176 -12.50 -21.35 -9.90
N VAL A 177 -12.71 -22.33 -9.02
CA VAL A 177 -11.85 -22.56 -7.84
C VAL A 177 -10.41 -22.87 -8.28
N GLY A 178 -10.22 -23.67 -9.33
CA GLY A 178 -8.91 -23.95 -9.90
C GLY A 178 -8.18 -22.69 -10.38
N ASN A 179 -8.89 -21.81 -11.09
CA ASN A 179 -8.35 -20.53 -11.56
C ASN A 179 -7.96 -19.61 -10.40
N ILE A 180 -8.77 -19.54 -9.34
CA ILE A 180 -8.45 -18.74 -8.13
C ILE A 180 -7.19 -19.28 -7.44
N LEU A 181 -7.07 -20.60 -7.30
CA LEU A 181 -5.89 -21.23 -6.71
C LEU A 181 -4.63 -21.00 -7.57
N LEU A 182 -4.77 -21.00 -8.89
CA LEU A 182 -3.67 -20.68 -9.81
C LEU A 182 -3.23 -19.22 -9.64
N LEU A 183 -4.18 -18.28 -9.62
CA LEU A 183 -3.90 -16.85 -9.41
C LEU A 183 -3.20 -16.61 -8.06
N SER A 184 -3.72 -17.20 -6.98
CA SER A 184 -3.12 -17.08 -5.64
C SER A 184 -1.69 -17.63 -5.58
N LYS A 185 -1.39 -18.70 -6.33
CA LYS A 185 -0.03 -19.24 -6.45
C LYS A 185 0.89 -18.31 -7.24
N LEU A 186 0.39 -17.63 -8.27
CA LEU A 186 1.15 -16.67 -9.06
C LEU A 186 1.49 -15.40 -8.26
N GLU A 187 0.59 -14.96 -7.37
CA GLU A 187 0.80 -13.77 -6.52
C GLU A 187 1.73 -14.02 -5.32
N ASN A 188 1.60 -15.17 -4.64
CA ASN A 188 2.31 -15.43 -3.38
C ASN A 188 3.70 -16.04 -3.53
N GLN A 189 4.07 -16.49 -4.73
CA GLN A 189 5.38 -17.06 -4.98
C GLN A 189 6.05 -16.29 -6.11
N ASN A 190 7.27 -15.79 -5.85
CA ASN A 190 8.29 -15.62 -6.90
C ASN A 190 8.64 -17.02 -7.44
N ILE A 191 7.66 -17.73 -8.00
CA ILE A 191 7.92 -18.95 -8.76
C ILE A 191 8.89 -18.48 -9.84
N PRO A 192 10.11 -19.01 -9.92
CA PRO A 192 10.92 -18.80 -11.10
C PRO A 192 10.12 -19.42 -12.24
N MET A 193 9.31 -18.59 -12.92
CA MET A 193 8.60 -19.00 -14.11
C MET A 193 9.65 -19.58 -15.02
N LYS A 194 9.58 -20.89 -15.23
CA LYS A 194 10.59 -21.61 -16.00
C LYS A 194 10.40 -21.18 -17.44
N LYS A 195 11.14 -20.14 -17.84
CA LYS A 195 11.08 -19.61 -19.19
C LYS A 195 11.71 -20.65 -20.12
N THR A 196 10.95 -21.08 -21.11
CA THR A 196 11.41 -21.94 -22.19
C THR A 196 11.32 -21.15 -23.49
N GLU A 197 12.22 -21.41 -24.43
CA GLU A 197 12.04 -20.95 -25.81
C GLU A 197 11.04 -21.87 -26.49
N TYR A 198 9.97 -21.31 -27.05
CA TYR A 198 8.94 -22.05 -27.74
C TYR A 198 8.45 -21.31 -29.00
N ARG A 199 7.71 -22.01 -29.87
CA ARG A 199 7.11 -21.45 -31.09
C ARG A 199 5.77 -20.80 -30.76
N LEU A 200 5.79 -19.48 -30.64
CA LEU A 200 4.61 -18.68 -30.34
C LEU A 200 3.55 -18.80 -31.45
N ASP A 201 3.99 -18.90 -32.70
CA ASP A 201 3.13 -19.08 -33.85
C ASP A 201 2.34 -20.40 -33.80
N GLU A 202 2.97 -21.48 -33.30
CA GLU A 202 2.29 -22.76 -33.12
C GLU A 202 1.32 -22.71 -31.93
N GLN A 203 1.69 -22.06 -30.82
CA GLN A 203 0.80 -21.88 -29.68
C GLN A 203 -0.48 -21.11 -30.08
N ILE A 204 -0.34 -20.03 -30.86
CA ILE A 204 -1.48 -19.27 -31.39
C ILE A 204 -2.33 -20.15 -32.32
N ARG A 205 -1.71 -20.95 -33.19
CA ARG A 205 -2.43 -21.88 -34.07
C ARG A 205 -3.25 -22.90 -33.28
N GLN A 206 -2.68 -23.49 -32.24
CA GLN A 206 -3.40 -24.44 -31.37
C GLN A 206 -4.57 -23.76 -30.64
N ALA A 207 -4.40 -22.52 -30.18
CA ALA A 207 -5.49 -21.75 -29.56
C ALA A 207 -6.62 -21.40 -30.55
N VAL A 208 -6.29 -21.14 -31.81
CA VAL A 208 -7.30 -20.94 -32.87
C VAL A 208 -8.06 -22.23 -33.16
N LEU A 209 -7.35 -23.35 -33.23
CA LEU A 209 -7.94 -24.67 -33.47
C LEU A 209 -8.84 -25.12 -32.32
N SER A 210 -8.48 -24.82 -31.06
CA SER A 210 -9.34 -25.16 -29.91
C SER A 210 -10.69 -24.42 -29.91
N LEU A 211 -10.80 -23.34 -30.69
CA LEU A 211 -12.04 -22.58 -30.88
C LEU A 211 -12.81 -22.99 -32.15
N GLU A 212 -12.37 -24.02 -32.89
CA GLU A 212 -12.97 -24.48 -34.16
C GLU A 212 -14.48 -24.59 -34.11
N THR A 213 -15.00 -25.29 -33.10
CA THR A 213 -16.43 -25.50 -32.92
C THR A 213 -17.19 -24.17 -32.87
N LYS A 214 -16.66 -23.16 -32.17
CA LYS A 214 -17.35 -21.88 -31.94
C LYS A 214 -17.46 -21.01 -33.19
N TRP A 215 -16.47 -21.03 -34.07
CA TRP A 215 -16.51 -20.24 -35.30
C TRP A 215 -17.18 -21.00 -36.46
N THR A 216 -17.13 -22.33 -36.45
CA THR A 216 -17.86 -23.18 -37.40
C THR A 216 -19.37 -23.07 -37.18
N GLU A 217 -19.85 -23.13 -35.94
CA GLU A 217 -21.27 -22.93 -35.59
C GLU A 217 -21.83 -21.57 -36.03
N LYS A 218 -20.95 -20.58 -36.21
CA LYS A 218 -21.30 -19.21 -36.62
C LYS A 218 -21.04 -18.94 -38.10
N GLU A 219 -20.66 -19.96 -38.87
CA GLU A 219 -20.29 -19.85 -40.29
C GLU A 219 -19.19 -18.82 -40.57
N ILE A 220 -18.25 -18.64 -39.63
CA ILE A 220 -17.15 -17.68 -39.76
C ILE A 220 -15.96 -18.39 -40.42
N GLY A 221 -15.57 -17.94 -41.61
CA GLY A 221 -14.33 -18.38 -42.26
C GLY A 221 -13.10 -17.76 -41.58
N PHE A 222 -12.18 -18.60 -41.10
CA PHE A 222 -10.99 -18.15 -40.38
C PHE A 222 -9.71 -18.46 -41.20
N GLN A 223 -9.00 -17.43 -41.66
CA GLN A 223 -7.69 -17.55 -42.29
C GLN A 223 -6.62 -16.93 -41.39
N VAL A 224 -5.60 -17.71 -41.08
CA VAL A 224 -4.50 -17.32 -40.20
C VAL A 224 -3.20 -17.41 -40.97
N GLU A 225 -2.56 -16.26 -41.13
CA GLU A 225 -1.20 -16.15 -41.64
C GLU A 225 -0.32 -15.66 -40.49
N LEU A 226 0.59 -16.53 -40.04
CA LEU A 226 1.51 -16.27 -38.93
C LEU A 226 2.93 -16.49 -39.41
N GLU A 227 3.80 -15.53 -39.13
CA GLU A 227 5.23 -15.69 -39.30
C GLU A 227 5.80 -16.60 -38.20
N GLU A 228 6.92 -17.27 -38.47
CA GLU A 228 7.58 -18.10 -37.46
C GLU A 228 8.20 -17.21 -36.38
N VAL A 229 7.74 -17.35 -35.13
CA VAL A 229 8.18 -16.53 -34.01
C VAL A 229 8.58 -17.41 -32.84
N LYS A 230 9.86 -17.34 -32.46
CA LYS A 230 10.37 -17.93 -31.22
C LYS A 230 10.27 -16.91 -30.09
N TYR A 231 9.71 -17.33 -28.96
CA TYR A 231 9.54 -16.47 -27.80
C TYR A 231 10.02 -17.18 -26.53
N THR A 232 10.64 -16.44 -25.62
CA THR A 232 11.15 -16.96 -24.34
C THR A 232 10.25 -16.50 -23.19
N ALA A 233 9.30 -17.36 -22.80
CA ALA A 233 8.39 -17.11 -21.70
C ALA A 233 7.91 -18.42 -21.06
N ASN A 234 6.93 -18.34 -20.17
CA ASN A 234 6.28 -19.54 -19.64
C ASN A 234 5.26 -20.04 -20.66
N GLU A 235 5.59 -21.13 -21.35
CA GLU A 235 4.74 -21.75 -22.36
C GLU A 235 3.37 -22.19 -21.80
N GLY A 236 3.30 -22.58 -20.51
CA GLY A 236 2.08 -23.08 -19.87
C GLY A 236 1.12 -22.02 -19.35
N LEU A 237 1.33 -20.73 -19.63
CA LEU A 237 0.46 -19.64 -19.17
C LEU A 237 -0.70 -19.33 -20.13
N PHE A 238 -0.63 -19.84 -21.36
CA PHE A 238 -1.62 -19.63 -22.43
C PHE A 238 -2.36 -20.92 -22.87
N MET A 239 -2.05 -22.07 -22.25
CA MET A 239 -2.81 -23.32 -22.41
C MET A 239 -3.82 -23.47 -21.28
#